data_AF-A0AAW4HNI4-F1
#
_entry.id   AF-A0AAW4HNI4-F1
#
_cell.length_a   1.000
_cell.length_b   1.000
_cell.length_c   1.000
_cell.angle_alpha   90.00
_cell.angle_beta   90.00
_cell.angle_gamma   90.00
#
_symmetry.space_group_name_H-M   'P 1'
#
loop_
_entity.id
_entity.type
_entity.pdbx_description
1 polymer ?
#
loop_
_entity_poly.entity_id
_entity_poly.type
_entity_poly.pdbx_seq_one_letter_code
_entity_poly.pdbx_strand_id
1 'polypeptide(L)'
;MNSYMLLLIFGIVLANYSQILLKKATLQQYDSKLKEYVNPYVIIGYSLFVLNAGFNIIALKGLTINQVSALESLSYIIILIFGWYFLGEKVTKRKVIGNTIILMGVVVYFIK
;
A
#
# COMPACT_ATOMS: atom_id res chain seq x y z
N MET A 1 -8.95 -12.14 17.48
CA MET A 1 -8.81 -11.48 16.17
C MET A 1 -8.47 -12.56 15.16
N ASN A 2 -9.22 -12.66 14.05
CA ASN A 2 -9.09 -13.80 13.12
C ASN A 2 -7.68 -13.83 12.51
N SER A 3 -7.00 -14.98 12.45
CA SER A 3 -5.63 -15.08 11.93
C SER A 3 -5.49 -14.50 10.51
N TYR A 4 -6.55 -14.61 9.72
CA TYR A 4 -6.64 -14.03 8.37
C TYR A 4 -6.64 -12.49 8.36
N MET A 5 -7.23 -11.83 9.35
CA MET A 5 -7.19 -10.35 9.46
C MET A 5 -5.79 -9.87 9.78
N LEU A 6 -5.10 -10.53 10.71
CA LEU A 6 -3.72 -10.19 11.06
C LEU A 6 -2.79 -10.36 9.86
N LEU A 7 -2.95 -11.46 9.12
CA LEU A 7 -2.22 -11.72 7.89
C LEU A 7 -2.48 -10.64 6.82
N LEU A 8 -3.75 -10.22 6.65
CA LEU A 8 -4.10 -9.15 5.72
C LEU A 8 -3.50 -7.80 6.13
N ILE A 9 -3.61 -7.41 7.41
CA ILE A 9 -3.02 -6.17 7.92
C ILE A 9 -1.51 -6.15 7.70
N PHE A 10 -0.84 -7.27 7.98
CA PHE A 10 0.58 -7.42 7.69
C PHE A 10 0.88 -7.28 6.19
N GLY A 11 0.05 -7.89 5.34
CA GLY A 11 0.11 -7.73 3.89
C GLY A 11 -0.03 -6.27 3.45
N ILE A 12 -1.02 -5.54 3.97
CA ILE A 12 -1.24 -4.11 3.67
C ILE A 12 0.00 -3.29 4.02
N VAL A 13 0.63 -3.54 5.17
CA VAL A 13 1.87 -2.86 5.57
C VAL A 13 3.00 -3.16 4.57
N LEU A 14 3.17 -4.43 4.19
CA LEU A 14 4.17 -4.84 3.18
C LEU A 14 3.90 -4.23 1.81
N ALA A 15 2.64 -4.15 1.40
CA ALA A 15 2.23 -3.52 0.15
C ALA A 15 2.60 -2.04 0.12
N ASN A 16 2.31 -1.33 1.20
CA ASN A 16 2.67 0.08 1.34
C ASN A 16 4.18 0.28 1.35
N TYR A 17 4.93 -0.61 2.00
CA TYR A 17 6.39 -0.57 1.97
C TYR A 17 6.93 -0.80 0.56
N SER A 18 6.39 -1.77 -0.18
CA SER A 18 6.68 -2.00 -1.59
C SER A 18 6.46 -0.75 -2.43
N GLN A 19 5.30 -0.09 -2.29
CA GLN A 19 4.98 1.13 -3.03
C GLN A 19 5.98 2.25 -2.76
N ILE A 20 6.45 2.38 -1.51
CA ILE A 20 7.46 3.37 -1.13
C ILE A 20 8.81 3.06 -1.76
N LEU A 21 9.23 1.78 -1.78
CA LEU A 21 10.47 1.38 -2.45
C LEU A 21 10.42 1.67 -3.95
N LEU A 22 9.30 1.34 -4.61
CA LEU A 22 9.09 1.64 -6.03
C LEU A 22 9.13 3.15 -6.29
N LYS A 23 8.46 3.94 -5.45
CA LYS A 23 8.49 5.40 -5.53
C LYS A 23 9.89 5.98 -5.27
N LYS A 24 10.67 5.36 -4.39
CA LYS A 24 12.06 5.77 -4.14
C LYS A 24 12.97 5.44 -5.33
N ALA A 25 12.71 4.31 -6.00
CA ALA A 25 13.47 3.90 -7.18
C ALA A 25 13.34 4.90 -8.34
N THR A 26 12.16 5.49 -8.55
CA THR A 26 11.93 6.47 -9.62
C THR A 26 12.52 7.85 -9.34
N LEU A 27 12.81 8.17 -8.07
CA LEU A 27 13.50 9.42 -7.71
C LEU A 27 15.00 9.37 -8.03
N GLN A 28 15.56 8.18 -8.23
CA GLN A 28 16.94 8.02 -8.67
C GLN A 28 16.99 8.07 -10.20
N GLN A 29 17.73 9.05 -10.76
CA GLN A 29 17.91 9.12 -12.20
C GLN A 29 18.90 8.02 -12.64
N TYR A 30 18.44 7.16 -13.54
CA TYR A 30 19.25 6.13 -14.18
C TYR A 30 19.40 6.45 -15.67
N ASP A 31 20.62 6.34 -16.19
CA ASP A 31 20.95 6.59 -17.61
C ASP A 31 20.23 5.66 -18.61
N SER A 32 19.60 4.58 -18.15
CA SER A 32 18.98 3.59 -19.03
C SER A 32 17.79 2.90 -18.38
N LYS A 33 16.69 2.76 -19.12
CA LYS A 33 15.45 2.08 -18.68
C LYS A 33 15.69 0.65 -18.19
N LEU A 34 16.67 -0.06 -18.76
CA LEU A 34 17.04 -1.41 -18.30
C LEU A 34 17.74 -1.41 -16.94
N LYS A 35 18.58 -0.41 -16.65
CA LYS A 35 19.22 -0.26 -15.33
C LYS A 35 18.22 0.18 -14.26
N GLU A 36 17.20 0.93 -14.65
CA GLU A 36 16.09 1.31 -13.78
C GLU A 36 15.29 0.08 -13.31
N TYR A 37 15.00 -0.87 -14.21
CA TYR A 37 14.30 -2.13 -13.86
C TYR A 37 15.17 -3.12 -13.07
N VAL A 38 16.47 -3.15 -13.30
CA VAL A 38 17.42 -4.02 -12.57
C VAL A 38 17.79 -3.42 -11.21
N ASN A 39 17.28 -2.24 -10.86
CA ASN A 39 17.51 -1.63 -9.56
C ASN A 39 17.01 -2.57 -8.44
N PRO A 40 17.84 -2.88 -7.41
CA PRO A 40 17.42 -3.69 -6.28
C PRO A 40 16.15 -3.15 -5.59
N TYR A 41 15.92 -1.83 -5.57
CA TYR A 41 14.67 -1.25 -5.05
C TYR A 41 13.42 -1.67 -5.85
N VAL A 42 13.55 -1.78 -7.18
CA VAL A 42 12.46 -2.17 -8.07
C VAL A 42 12.16 -3.66 -7.93
N ILE A 43 13.21 -4.49 -7.92
CA ILE A 43 13.08 -5.94 -7.77
C ILE A 43 12.43 -6.27 -6.41
N ILE A 44 12.97 -5.73 -5.31
CA ILE A 44 12.43 -5.96 -3.97
C ILE A 44 11.01 -5.42 -3.86
N GLY A 45 10.75 -4.22 -4.42
CA GLY A 45 9.41 -3.63 -4.46
C GLY A 45 8.40 -4.58 -5.11
N TYR A 46 8.67 -5.05 -6.34
CA TYR A 46 7.77 -5.97 -7.03
C TYR A 46 7.66 -7.33 -6.36
N SER A 47 8.74 -7.90 -5.81
CA SER A 47 8.68 -9.15 -5.06
C SER A 47 7.75 -9.05 -3.85
N LEU A 48 7.86 -7.96 -3.07
CA LEU A 48 6.97 -7.71 -1.93
C LEU A 48 5.52 -7.48 -2.35
N PHE A 49 5.30 -6.82 -3.50
CA PHE A 49 3.95 -6.62 -4.04
C PHE A 49 3.28 -7.96 -4.40
N VAL A 50 4.00 -8.86 -5.06
CA VAL A 50 3.52 -10.20 -5.41
C VAL A 50 3.27 -11.03 -4.15
N LEU A 51 4.14 -10.96 -3.15
CA LEU A 51 3.92 -11.62 -1.85
C LEU A 51 2.64 -11.12 -1.17
N ASN A 52 2.39 -9.81 -1.16
CA ASN A 52 1.15 -9.26 -0.63
C ASN A 52 -0.08 -9.75 -1.40
N ALA A 53 -0.01 -9.86 -2.73
CA ALA A 53 -1.13 -10.42 -3.52
C ALA A 53 -1.46 -11.85 -3.07
N GLY A 54 -0.44 -12.67 -2.80
CA GLY A 54 -0.63 -14.00 -2.21
C GLY A 54 -1.31 -13.97 -0.84
N PHE A 55 -0.91 -13.06 0.04
CA PHE A 55 -1.55 -12.85 1.34
C PHE A 55 -3.02 -12.43 1.22
N ASN A 56 -3.34 -11.55 0.28
CA ASN A 56 -4.72 -11.13 -0.01
C ASN A 56 -5.60 -12.32 -0.45
N ILE A 57 -5.09 -13.18 -1.34
CA ILE A 57 -5.82 -14.39 -1.78
C ILE A 57 -6.05 -15.35 -0.61
N ILE A 58 -5.07 -15.52 0.29
CA ILE A 58 -5.21 -16.36 1.48
C ILE A 58 -6.21 -15.75 2.46
N ALA A 59 -6.21 -14.43 2.65
CA ALA A 59 -7.14 -13.73 3.52
C ALA A 59 -8.59 -13.87 3.05
N LEU A 60 -8.82 -13.83 1.73
CA LEU A 60 -10.14 -14.04 1.11
C LEU A 60 -10.73 -15.44 1.37
N LYS A 61 -9.92 -16.44 1.76
CA LYS A 61 -10.45 -17.76 2.17
C LYS A 61 -11.17 -17.72 3.51
N GLY A 62 -10.84 -16.77 4.39
CA GLY A 62 -11.40 -16.66 5.74
C GLY A 62 -12.12 -15.35 6.03
N LEU A 63 -12.10 -14.39 5.10
CA LEU A 63 -12.74 -13.09 5.22
C LEU A 63 -13.67 -12.83 4.04
N THR A 64 -14.76 -12.12 4.31
CA THR A 64 -15.63 -11.62 3.25
C THR A 64 -14.94 -10.51 2.46
N ILE A 65 -15.27 -10.37 1.17
CA ILE A 65 -14.71 -9.32 0.29
C ILE A 65 -14.90 -7.94 0.92
N ASN A 66 -16.05 -7.70 1.55
CA ASN A 66 -16.34 -6.48 2.30
C ASN A 66 -15.29 -6.27 3.41
N GLN A 67 -15.04 -7.24 4.29
CA GLN A 67 -14.03 -7.05 5.35
C GLN A 67 -12.63 -6.77 4.81
N VAL A 68 -12.25 -7.41 3.70
CA VAL A 68 -10.96 -7.17 3.03
C VAL A 68 -10.89 -5.74 2.49
N SER A 69 -11.91 -5.29 1.76
CA SER A 69 -11.97 -3.93 1.21
C SER A 69 -11.98 -2.85 2.31
N ALA A 70 -12.60 -3.11 3.47
CA ALA A 70 -12.57 -2.20 4.61
C ALA A 70 -11.14 -2.05 5.15
N LEU A 71 -10.45 -3.17 5.32
CA LEU A 71 -9.09 -3.19 5.84
C LEU A 71 -8.09 -2.58 4.84
N GLU A 72 -8.23 -2.86 3.54
CA GLU A 72 -7.40 -2.27 2.48
C GLU A 72 -7.49 -0.74 2.45
N SER A 73 -8.60 -0.17 2.92
CA SER A 73 -8.73 1.28 3.01
C SER A 73 -7.79 1.93 4.04
N LEU A 74 -7.26 1.14 5.00
CA LEU A 74 -6.17 1.59 5.88
C LEU A 74 -4.88 1.87 5.11
N SER A 75 -4.70 1.26 3.93
CA SER A 75 -3.56 1.48 3.05
C SER A 75 -3.36 2.96 2.71
N TYR A 76 -4.45 3.71 2.49
CA TYR A 76 -4.37 5.14 2.18
C TYR A 76 -3.83 6.00 3.33
N ILE A 77 -4.08 5.59 4.57
CA ILE A 77 -3.52 6.24 5.76
C ILE A 77 -2.04 5.84 5.91
N ILE A 78 -1.74 4.55 5.78
CA ILE A 78 -0.39 4.00 5.95
C ILE A 78 0.57 4.58 4.90
N ILE A 79 0.16 4.67 3.63
CA ILE A 79 1.01 5.23 2.56
C ILE A 79 1.36 6.69 2.82
N LEU A 80 0.45 7.45 3.43
CA LEU A 80 0.67 8.86 3.76
C LEU A 80 1.69 8.98 4.89
N ILE A 81 1.59 8.14 5.93
CA ILE A 81 2.55 8.08 7.03
C ILE A 81 3.93 7.63 6.51
N PHE A 82 3.98 6.56 5.71
CA PHE A 82 5.23 6.05 5.16
C PHE A 82 5.86 7.02 4.16
N GLY A 83 5.06 7.71 3.35
CA GLY A 83 5.55 8.75 2.45
C GLY A 83 6.18 9.93 3.20
N TRP A 84 5.58 10.35 4.32
CA TRP A 84 6.20 11.36 5.18
C TRP A 84 7.47 10.85 5.85
N TYR A 85 7.47 9.62 6.38
CA TYR A 85 8.59 9.06 7.14
C TYR A 85 9.80 8.65 6.28
N PHE A 86 9.58 7.89 5.19
CA PHE A 86 10.67 7.33 4.36
C PHE A 86 11.15 8.25 3.24
N LEU A 87 10.26 9.08 2.69
CA LEU A 87 10.57 9.97 1.57
C LEU A 87 10.69 11.44 2.01
N GLY A 88 10.36 11.76 3.28
CA GLY A 88 10.37 13.13 3.78
C GLY A 88 9.31 14.03 3.11
N GLU A 89 8.26 13.44 2.51
CA GLU A 89 7.28 14.22 1.78
C GLU A 89 6.49 15.13 2.72
N LYS A 90 6.42 16.43 2.39
CA LYS A 90 5.55 17.36 3.13
C LYS A 90 4.10 16.90 2.97
N VAL A 91 3.46 16.59 4.10
CA VAL A 91 2.02 16.31 4.15
C VAL A 91 1.29 17.63 3.95
N THR A 92 0.88 17.92 2.72
CA THR A 92 0.14 19.13 2.39
C THR A 92 -1.33 18.98 2.78
N LYS A 93 -2.00 20.10 3.10
CA LYS A 93 -3.44 20.12 3.39
C LYS A 93 -4.27 19.45 2.28
N ARG A 94 -3.84 19.58 1.02
CA ARG A 94 -4.48 18.91 -0.13
C ARG A 94 -4.39 17.38 -0.07
N LYS A 95 -3.25 16.81 0.33
CA LYS A 95 -3.09 15.35 0.49
C LYS A 95 -4.00 14.81 1.61
N VAL A 96 -4.10 15.56 2.72
CA VAL A 96 -4.97 15.18 3.84
C VAL A 96 -6.43 15.21 3.42
N ILE A 97 -6.90 16.31 2.81
CA ILE A 97 -8.28 16.44 2.33
C ILE A 97 -8.63 15.33 1.33
N GLY A 98 -7.72 15.05 0.38
CA GLY A 98 -7.91 13.95 -0.58
C GLY A 98 -8.05 12.60 0.12
N ASN A 99 -7.20 12.29 1.10
CA ASN A 99 -7.31 11.05 1.87
C ASN A 99 -8.63 10.98 2.66
N THR A 100 -9.06 12.09 3.29
CA THR A 100 -10.34 12.15 4.00
C THR A 100 -11.53 11.90 3.07
N ILE A 101 -11.50 12.41 1.83
CA ILE A 101 -12.55 12.16 0.83
C ILE A 101 -12.60 10.66 0.44
N ILE A 102 -11.43 10.04 0.22
CA ILE A 102 -11.35 8.60 -0.08
C ILE A 102 -11.93 7.78 1.07
N LEU A 103 -11.51 8.08 2.32
CA LEU A 103 -12.02 7.41 3.51
C LEU A 103 -13.54 7.59 3.67
N MET A 104 -14.07 8.79 3.41
CA MET A 104 -15.53 9.02 3.41
C MET A 104 -16.23 8.16 2.34
N GLY A 105 -15.67 8.07 1.14
CA GLY A 105 -16.21 7.23 0.07
C GLY A 105 -16.24 5.74 0.45
N VAL A 106 -15.17 5.24 1.07
CA VAL A 106 -15.11 3.88 1.62
C VAL A 106 -16.20 3.69 2.67
N VAL A 107 -16.33 4.60 3.64
CA VAL A 107 -17.34 4.49 4.70
C VAL A 107 -18.75 4.44 4.10
N VAL A 108 -19.05 5.27 3.10
CA VAL A 108 -20.36 5.23 2.40
C VAL A 108 -20.58 3.89 1.69
N TYR A 109 -19.55 3.35 1.03
CA TYR A 109 -19.62 2.03 0.41
C TYR A 109 -19.88 0.90 1.43
N PHE A 110 -19.35 1.03 2.65
CA PHE A 110 -19.56 0.04 3.72
C PHE A 110 -20.91 0.13 4.42
N ILE A 111 -21.49 1.32 4.49
CA ILE A 111 -22.79 1.55 5.13
C ILE A 111 -23.95 1.04 4.27
N LYS A 112 -23.74 0.91 2.96
CA LYS A 112 -24.77 0.56 1.97
C LYS A 112 -24.61 -0.87 1.49
#